data_AF-A0A7M7NFX2-F1
#
_entry.id   AF-A0A7M7NFX2-F1
#
_cell.length_a   1.000
_cell.length_b   1.000
_cell.length_c   1.000
_cell.angle_alpha   90.00
_cell.angle_beta   90.00
_cell.angle_gamma   90.00
#
_symmetry.space_group_name_H-M   'P 1'
#
loop_
_entity.id
_entity.type
_entity.pdbx_description
1 polymer ?
#
loop_
_entity_poly.entity_id
_entity_poly.type
_entity_poly.pdbx_seq_one_letter_code
_entity_poly.pdbx_strand_id
1 'polypeptide(L)'
;MSYFWSLAFLAAVPLVRAFPSGAPAGACVNLTPGHWNENQMVISPQAGQSPYVLSVSENMYTPSEELTVSVTGGSFKGILLQARLADDTLVGTFSDPPPNTKLIQCTGPGDSVTHTSSAPKEAGTSFTWTAPGSNVGNVIFT
;
A
#
# COMPACT_ATOMS: atom_id res chain seq x y z
N MET A 1 25.98 -46.59 25.94
CA MET A 1 25.35 -45.35 26.47
C MET A 1 25.45 -44.28 25.38
N SER A 2 24.91 -44.52 24.19
CA SER A 2 23.54 -44.22 23.74
C SER A 2 23.17 -42.73 23.81
N TYR A 3 23.54 -42.02 22.73
CA TYR A 3 22.88 -40.89 22.07
C TYR A 3 22.16 -39.86 22.96
N PHE A 4 22.91 -39.04 23.69
CA PHE A 4 22.38 -37.88 24.43
C PHE A 4 22.79 -36.52 23.83
N TRP A 5 23.07 -36.46 22.52
CA TRP A 5 23.54 -35.24 21.85
C TRP A 5 22.85 -34.97 20.50
N SER A 6 21.60 -35.39 20.32
CA SER A 6 20.91 -35.23 19.03
C SER A 6 19.59 -34.46 19.09
N LEU A 7 19.23 -33.83 20.22
CA LEU A 7 17.94 -33.12 20.38
C LEU A 7 18.03 -31.60 20.35
N ALA A 8 19.20 -31.01 20.10
CA ALA A 8 19.38 -29.55 20.06
C ALA A 8 19.45 -28.95 18.63
N PHE A 9 18.98 -29.68 17.62
CA PHE A 9 18.85 -29.19 16.24
C PHE A 9 17.41 -29.36 15.71
N LEU A 10 16.43 -29.15 16.59
CA LEU A 10 15.03 -29.08 16.16
C LEU A 10 14.76 -27.71 15.54
N ALA A 11 15.18 -27.61 14.27
CA ALA A 11 14.66 -26.76 13.20
C ALA A 11 14.11 -25.40 13.65
N ALA A 12 14.99 -24.39 13.68
CA ALA A 12 14.56 -23.01 13.44
C ALA A 12 14.14 -22.90 11.97
N VAL A 13 12.95 -23.44 11.63
CA VAL A 13 12.31 -23.14 10.35
C VAL A 13 11.92 -21.67 10.44
N PRO A 14 12.50 -20.75 9.65
CA PRO A 14 11.91 -19.43 9.55
C PRO A 14 10.51 -19.64 9.00
N LEU A 15 9.49 -19.38 9.81
CA LEU A 15 8.14 -19.12 9.29
C LEU A 15 8.31 -17.97 8.30
N VAL A 16 8.42 -18.30 7.01
CA VAL A 16 8.40 -17.32 5.93
C VAL A 16 7.00 -16.72 5.97
N ARG A 17 6.85 -15.63 6.72
CA ARG A 17 5.58 -14.91 6.83
C ARG A 17 5.36 -14.24 5.47
N ALA A 18 4.60 -14.89 4.60
CA ALA A 18 4.09 -14.25 3.39
C ALA A 18 3.31 -13.01 3.82
N PHE A 19 3.91 -11.82 3.64
CA PHE A 19 3.52 -10.56 4.26
C PHE A 19 2.06 -10.18 3.90
N PRO A 20 1.05 -10.53 4.72
CA PRO A 20 -0.31 -10.14 4.44
C PRO A 20 -0.60 -8.74 5.00
N SER A 21 0.39 -8.11 5.63
CA SER A 21 0.25 -6.99 6.55
C SER A 21 0.59 -5.64 5.92
N GLY A 22 0.61 -5.56 4.59
CA GLY A 22 0.93 -4.34 3.86
C GLY A 22 2.37 -4.21 3.38
N ALA A 23 2.62 -3.14 2.62
CA ALA A 23 3.92 -2.85 2.04
C ALA A 23 4.98 -2.52 3.11
N PRO A 24 6.21 -3.06 2.99
CA PRO A 24 7.34 -2.63 3.79
C PRO A 24 7.86 -1.26 3.35
N ALA A 25 8.63 -0.58 4.21
CA ALA A 25 9.18 0.76 3.95
C ALA A 25 9.95 0.86 2.62
N GLY A 26 10.69 -0.18 2.23
CA GLY A 26 11.42 -0.19 0.95
C GLY A 26 10.51 -0.15 -0.29
N ALA A 27 9.40 -0.88 -0.27
CA ALA A 27 8.40 -0.86 -1.35
C ALA A 27 7.52 0.40 -1.32
N CYS A 28 7.38 1.00 -0.13
CA CYS A 28 6.65 2.23 0.13
C CYS A 28 7.12 3.38 -0.78
N VAL A 29 8.44 3.59 -0.84
CA VAL A 29 9.02 4.78 -1.52
C VAL A 29 9.04 4.62 -3.04
N ASN A 30 9.32 3.44 -3.56
CA ASN A 30 9.50 3.20 -4.99
C ASN A 30 8.30 2.50 -5.67
N LEU A 31 7.22 2.24 -4.93
CA LEU A 31 6.03 1.52 -5.39
C LEU A 31 6.32 0.16 -6.04
N THR A 32 7.48 -0.43 -5.80
CA THR A 32 7.90 -1.67 -6.46
C THR A 32 7.40 -2.87 -5.66
N PRO A 33 6.45 -3.67 -6.18
CA PRO A 33 5.95 -4.83 -5.47
C PRO A 33 7.01 -5.93 -5.43
N GLY A 34 7.11 -6.61 -4.29
CA GLY A 34 7.99 -7.77 -4.11
C GLY A 34 7.22 -9.04 -3.82
N HIS A 35 6.10 -9.27 -4.52
CA HIS A 35 5.24 -10.44 -4.31
C HIS A 35 5.78 -11.66 -5.05
N TRP A 36 5.63 -12.84 -4.42
CA TRP A 36 6.15 -14.12 -4.90
C TRP A 36 4.99 -15.09 -5.10
N ASN A 37 5.06 -15.92 -6.13
CA ASN A 37 4.13 -17.04 -6.29
C ASN A 37 4.55 -18.24 -5.43
N GLU A 38 3.76 -19.32 -5.47
CA GLU A 38 4.00 -20.57 -4.74
C GLU A 38 5.36 -21.22 -5.04
N ASN A 39 5.91 -20.95 -6.24
CA ASN A 39 7.20 -21.47 -6.70
C ASN A 39 8.36 -20.53 -6.39
N GLN A 40 8.17 -19.56 -5.49
CA GLN A 40 9.19 -18.58 -5.10
C GLN A 40 9.75 -17.78 -6.29
N MET A 41 8.90 -17.46 -7.27
CA MET A 41 9.25 -16.55 -8.35
C MET A 41 8.55 -15.21 -8.13
N VAL A 42 9.28 -14.11 -8.36
CA VAL A 42 8.71 -12.76 -8.33
C VAL A 42 7.62 -12.65 -9.39
N ILE A 43 6.45 -12.16 -8.98
CA ILE A 43 5.33 -11.93 -9.88
C ILE A 43 5.61 -10.66 -10.68
N SER A 44 5.72 -10.81 -12.01
CA SER A 44 5.91 -9.65 -12.90
C SER A 44 4.70 -8.71 -12.85
N PRO A 45 4.92 -7.39 -12.96
CA PRO A 45 3.83 -6.44 -13.12
C PRO A 45 2.95 -6.78 -14.33
N GLN A 46 1.65 -6.48 -14.25
CA GLN A 46 0.80 -6.56 -15.43
C GLN A 46 1.25 -5.53 -16.48
N ALA A 47 1.18 -5.91 -17.75
CA ALA A 47 1.55 -5.03 -18.87
C ALA A 47 0.33 -4.38 -19.57
N GLY A 48 -0.88 -4.81 -19.21
CA GLY A 48 -2.13 -4.29 -19.78
C GLY A 48 -2.68 -3.08 -19.05
N GLN A 49 -3.83 -2.59 -19.52
CA GLN A 49 -4.59 -1.57 -18.80
C GLN A 49 -4.97 -2.08 -17.41
N SER A 50 -4.82 -1.21 -16.41
CA SER A 50 -5.23 -1.55 -15.05
C SER A 50 -6.74 -1.86 -14.99
N PRO A 51 -7.16 -2.96 -14.34
CA PRO A 51 -8.57 -3.24 -14.10
C PRO A 51 -9.16 -2.36 -12.98
N TYR A 52 -8.32 -1.55 -12.33
CA TYR A 52 -8.70 -0.63 -11.26
C TYR A 52 -8.43 0.82 -11.65
N VAL A 53 -9.32 1.71 -11.22
CA VAL A 53 -9.20 3.16 -11.45
C VAL A 53 -9.34 3.89 -10.12
N LEU A 54 -8.44 4.84 -9.87
CA LEU A 54 -8.57 5.82 -8.79
C LEU A 54 -9.42 6.99 -9.28
N SER A 55 -10.53 7.25 -8.62
CA SER A 55 -11.37 8.42 -8.86
C SER A 55 -11.29 9.37 -7.68
N VAL A 56 -11.18 10.67 -7.97
CA VAL A 56 -11.20 11.73 -6.96
C VAL A 56 -12.56 12.40 -6.92
N SER A 57 -12.97 12.89 -5.75
CA SER A 57 -14.23 13.62 -5.60
C SER A 57 -14.27 14.91 -6.41
N GLU A 58 -13.12 15.59 -6.52
CA GLU A 58 -12.97 16.84 -7.27
C GLU A 58 -11.62 16.84 -8.01
N ASN A 59 -11.57 17.49 -9.16
CA ASN A 59 -10.34 17.61 -9.99
C ASN A 59 -9.49 18.84 -9.65
N MET A 60 -9.98 19.68 -8.74
CA MET A 60 -9.30 20.87 -8.23
C MET A 60 -9.36 20.84 -6.72
N TYR A 61 -8.36 21.43 -6.07
CA TYR A 61 -8.32 21.53 -4.62
C TYR A 61 -7.73 22.86 -4.18
N THR A 62 -8.04 23.23 -2.95
CA THR A 62 -7.46 24.34 -2.22
C THR A 62 -6.56 23.82 -1.10
N PRO A 63 -5.60 24.62 -0.61
CA PRO A 63 -4.73 24.18 0.48
C PRO A 63 -5.53 23.71 1.70
N SER A 64 -5.10 22.59 2.29
CA SER A 64 -5.76 21.91 3.42
C SER A 64 -7.18 21.36 3.15
N GLU A 65 -7.65 21.36 1.90
CA GLU A 65 -8.92 20.76 1.54
C GLU A 65 -8.88 19.23 1.64
N GLU A 66 -9.98 18.63 2.09
CA GLU A 66 -10.15 17.19 2.11
C GLU A 66 -10.85 16.72 0.83
N LEU A 67 -10.23 15.76 0.14
CA LEU A 67 -10.80 15.06 -0.99
C LEU A 67 -10.99 13.58 -0.67
N THR A 68 -11.94 12.97 -1.37
CA THR A 68 -12.14 11.52 -1.33
C THR A 68 -11.50 10.87 -2.56
N VAL A 69 -10.66 9.87 -2.33
CA VAL A 69 -10.05 9.03 -3.38
C VAL A 69 -10.66 7.64 -3.30
N SER A 70 -11.31 7.17 -4.36
CA SER A 70 -12.00 5.88 -4.40
C SER A 70 -11.37 4.93 -5.40
N VAL A 71 -11.27 3.65 -5.05
CA VAL A 71 -10.83 2.58 -5.96
C VAL A 71 -12.04 1.93 -6.60
N THR A 72 -12.15 2.00 -7.91
CA THR A 72 -13.24 1.38 -8.69
C THR A 72 -12.71 0.25 -9.58
N GLY A 73 -13.61 -0.50 -10.23
CA GLY A 73 -13.29 -1.61 -11.16
C GLY A 73 -13.55 -3.00 -10.58
N GLY A 74 -13.32 -3.22 -9.29
CA GLY A 74 -13.62 -4.48 -8.62
C GLY A 74 -13.11 -4.54 -7.18
N SER A 75 -13.33 -5.67 -6.51
CA SER A 75 -12.74 -5.91 -5.19
C SER A 75 -11.24 -6.17 -5.30
N PHE A 76 -10.50 -5.83 -4.25
CA PHE A 76 -9.04 -5.95 -4.20
C PHE A 76 -8.57 -6.40 -2.82
N LYS A 77 -7.40 -7.06 -2.77
CA LYS A 77 -6.82 -7.58 -1.52
C LYS A 77 -5.73 -6.70 -0.96
N GLY A 78 -4.90 -6.14 -1.83
CA GLY A 78 -3.79 -5.26 -1.48
C GLY A 78 -3.89 -3.91 -2.19
N ILE A 79 -3.38 -2.88 -1.53
CA ILE A 79 -3.17 -1.55 -2.08
C ILE A 79 -1.93 -0.95 -1.42
N LEU A 80 -1.24 -0.08 -2.15
CA LEU A 80 -0.31 0.92 -1.66
C LEU A 80 -0.69 2.22 -2.37
N LEU A 81 -1.37 3.13 -1.68
CA LEU A 81 -1.94 4.36 -2.25
C LEU A 81 -1.14 5.58 -1.76
N GLN A 82 -0.80 6.45 -2.69
CA GLN A 82 -0.02 7.67 -2.47
C GLN A 82 -0.52 8.84 -3.30
N ALA A 83 -0.16 10.04 -2.86
CA ALA A 83 -0.34 11.28 -3.60
C ALA A 83 1.04 11.88 -3.89
N ARG A 84 1.35 12.07 -5.17
CA ARG A 84 2.70 12.41 -5.67
C ARG A 84 2.67 13.64 -6.55
N LEU A 85 3.74 14.43 -6.48
CA LEU A 85 4.06 15.42 -7.50
C LEU A 85 4.76 14.75 -8.69
N ALA A 86 4.98 15.51 -9.77
CA ALA A 86 5.64 15.01 -10.98
C ALA A 86 7.09 14.55 -10.77
N ASP A 87 7.73 14.97 -9.67
CA ASP A 87 9.09 14.58 -9.26
C ASP A 87 9.09 13.46 -8.21
N ASP A 88 7.98 12.74 -8.05
CA ASP A 88 7.77 11.67 -7.08
C ASP A 88 7.75 12.09 -5.61
N THR A 89 7.75 13.39 -5.31
CA THR A 89 7.58 13.89 -3.93
C THR A 89 6.19 13.54 -3.40
N LEU A 90 6.14 12.86 -2.25
CA LEU A 90 4.89 12.56 -1.55
C LEU A 90 4.33 13.80 -0.87
N VAL A 91 3.03 14.05 -1.06
CA VAL A 91 2.36 15.27 -0.58
C VAL A 91 0.98 14.99 0.02
N GLY A 92 0.61 15.82 0.99
CA GLY A 92 -0.65 15.67 1.71
C GLY A 92 -0.62 14.48 2.66
N THR A 93 -1.76 14.20 3.27
CA THR A 93 -1.88 13.14 4.27
C THR A 93 -3.22 12.44 4.17
N PHE A 94 -3.21 11.13 4.36
CA PHE A 94 -4.41 10.32 4.50
C PHE A 94 -4.82 10.24 5.98
N SER A 95 -6.13 10.17 6.22
CA SER A 95 -6.74 10.02 7.55
C SER A 95 -7.78 8.91 7.54
N ASP A 96 -8.16 8.45 8.75
CA ASP A 96 -9.28 7.54 9.00
C ASP A 96 -9.36 6.35 8.01
N PRO A 97 -8.31 5.52 7.92
CA PRO A 97 -8.23 4.47 6.93
C PRO A 97 -9.41 3.49 7.06
N PRO A 98 -10.07 3.11 5.95
CA PRO A 98 -11.17 2.16 5.99
C PRO A 98 -10.73 0.78 6.51
N PRO A 99 -11.68 -0.09 6.90
CA PRO A 99 -11.37 -1.42 7.38
C PRO A 99 -10.40 -2.20 6.47
N ASN A 100 -9.53 -3.01 7.07
CA ASN A 100 -8.50 -3.78 6.40
C ASN A 100 -7.40 -2.94 5.70
N THR A 101 -7.33 -1.63 6.00
CA THR A 101 -6.26 -0.73 5.57
C THR A 101 -5.66 0.00 6.76
N LYS A 102 -4.48 0.60 6.56
CA LYS A 102 -3.77 1.39 7.57
C LYS A 102 -2.95 2.48 6.90
N LEU A 103 -2.71 3.53 7.65
CA LEU A 103 -1.71 4.54 7.32
C LEU A 103 -0.30 3.97 7.54
N ILE A 104 0.64 4.37 6.70
CA ILE A 104 2.07 4.13 6.89
C ILE A 104 2.82 5.44 6.62
N GLN A 105 4.09 5.44 7.00
CA GLN A 105 5.01 6.53 6.73
C GLN A 105 6.07 6.01 5.76
N CYS A 106 6.06 6.50 4.52
CA CYS A 106 7.18 6.29 3.61
C CYS A 106 8.26 7.36 3.83
N THR A 107 7.85 8.62 3.80
CA THR A 107 8.69 9.82 3.98
C THR A 107 8.18 10.69 5.11
N GLY A 108 6.85 10.81 5.28
CA GLY A 108 6.18 11.54 6.33
C GLY A 108 4.99 10.77 6.93
N PRO A 109 4.51 11.15 8.12
CA PRO A 109 3.39 10.47 8.77
C PRO A 109 2.11 10.53 7.93
N GLY A 110 1.49 9.37 7.67
CA GLY A 110 0.21 9.31 6.95
C GLY A 110 0.30 9.68 5.48
N ASP A 111 1.49 9.74 4.89
CA ASP A 111 1.68 10.07 3.47
C ASP A 111 1.20 8.96 2.52
N SER A 112 0.92 7.76 3.06
CA SER A 112 0.56 6.58 2.28
C SER A 112 -0.39 5.65 3.02
N VAL A 113 -1.18 4.89 2.26
CA VAL A 113 -2.09 3.86 2.79
C VAL A 113 -1.68 2.49 2.26
N THR A 114 -1.73 1.45 3.11
CA THR A 114 -1.59 0.06 2.69
C THR A 114 -2.65 -0.83 3.34
N HIS A 115 -2.85 -2.03 2.79
CA HIS A 115 -3.66 -3.07 3.43
C HIS A 115 -3.05 -3.58 4.76
N THR A 116 -3.88 -4.04 5.70
CA THR A 116 -3.48 -4.72 6.96
C THR A 116 -3.59 -6.24 6.89
N SER A 117 -4.35 -6.75 5.93
CA SER A 117 -4.61 -8.17 5.70
C SER A 117 -4.95 -8.40 4.23
N SER A 118 -4.95 -9.66 3.80
CA SER A 118 -5.46 -10.08 2.48
C SER A 118 -6.99 -10.17 2.42
N ALA A 119 -7.70 -9.68 3.45
CA ALA A 119 -9.15 -9.62 3.42
C ALA A 119 -9.60 -8.68 2.28
N PRO A 120 -10.65 -9.08 1.53
CA PRO A 120 -11.13 -8.31 0.40
C PRO A 120 -11.62 -6.93 0.86
N LYS A 121 -11.37 -5.95 0.02
CA LYS A 121 -11.90 -4.60 0.07
C LYS A 121 -12.82 -4.46 -1.13
N GLU A 122 -14.01 -3.95 -0.91
CA GLU A 122 -15.04 -3.87 -1.94
C GLU A 122 -14.72 -2.79 -2.97
N ALA A 123 -15.29 -2.93 -4.16
CA ALA A 123 -15.26 -1.88 -5.16
C ALA A 123 -15.90 -0.59 -4.57
N GLY A 124 -15.28 0.55 -4.81
CA GLY A 124 -15.68 1.83 -4.24
C GLY A 124 -15.14 2.07 -2.83
N THR A 125 -14.21 1.25 -2.32
CA THR A 125 -13.46 1.59 -1.10
C THR A 125 -12.79 2.95 -1.27
N SER A 126 -13.03 3.84 -0.30
CA SER A 126 -12.64 5.25 -0.34
C SER A 126 -11.66 5.61 0.76
N PHE A 127 -10.81 6.59 0.47
CA PHE A 127 -9.77 7.11 1.34
C PHE A 127 -9.88 8.62 1.41
N THR A 128 -9.85 9.17 2.62
CA THR A 128 -9.80 10.61 2.84
C THR A 128 -8.36 11.09 2.71
N TRP A 129 -8.14 12.08 1.85
CA TRP A 129 -6.84 12.72 1.65
C TRP A 129 -6.96 14.22 1.87
N THR A 130 -6.09 14.78 2.71
CA THR A 130 -5.99 16.21 2.96
C THR A 130 -4.84 16.80 2.14
N ALA A 131 -5.14 17.83 1.36
CA ALA A 131 -4.16 18.57 0.58
C ALA A 131 -3.11 19.26 1.48
N PRO A 132 -1.88 19.50 0.99
CA PRO A 132 -0.91 20.29 1.73
C PRO A 132 -1.43 21.68 2.08
N GLY A 133 -0.91 22.26 3.17
CA GLY A 133 -1.26 23.63 3.60
C GLY A 133 -0.78 24.75 2.67
N SER A 134 -0.12 24.42 1.57
CA SER A 134 0.30 25.36 0.53
C SER A 134 0.00 24.79 -0.86
N ASN A 135 -0.10 25.65 -1.87
CA ASN A 135 -0.28 25.21 -3.24
C ASN A 135 1.03 24.57 -3.75
N VAL A 136 0.97 23.27 -4.06
CA VAL A 136 2.09 22.46 -4.55
C VAL A 136 1.95 22.09 -6.05
N GLY A 137 0.95 22.65 -6.74
CA GLY A 137 0.68 22.36 -8.15
C GLY A 137 -0.15 21.09 -8.35
N ASN A 138 0.13 20.34 -9.41
CA ASN A 138 -0.66 19.15 -9.74
C ASN A 138 -0.24 17.96 -8.89
N VAL A 139 -1.22 17.25 -8.34
CA VAL A 139 -1.05 16.02 -7.55
C VAL A 139 -1.62 14.84 -8.33
N ILE A 140 -0.87 13.74 -8.34
CA ILE A 140 -1.22 12.49 -9.00
C ILE A 140 -1.39 11.43 -7.91
N PHE A 141 -2.53 10.72 -7.92
CA PHE A 141 -2.74 9.57 -7.05
C PHE A 141 -2.27 8.29 -7.73
N THR A 142 -1.53 7.45 -7.00
CA THR A 142 -0.90 6.22 -7.49
C THR A 142 -1.11 5.07 -6.52
#